data_AF-M5DVZ0-F1
#
_entry.id   AF-M5DVZ0-F1
#
_cell.length_a   1.000
_cell.length_b   1.000
_cell.length_c   1.000
_cell.angle_alpha   90.00
_cell.angle_beta   90.00
_cell.angle_gamma   90.00
#
_symmetry.space_group_name_H-M   'P 1'
#
loop_
_entity.id
_entity.type
_entity.pdbx_description
1 polymer ?
#
loop_
_entity_poly.entity_id
_entity_poly.type
_entity_poly.pdbx_seq_one_letter_code
_entity_poly.pdbx_strand_id
1 'polypeptide(L)'
;MVNEFAGGALIGLAAGLLWLGIGRISGMTGVLSSLFLLRETQRHWAIFFLLGLVLAYPLFQLFGLAAPIHITSNVPLLIVAGLFVGFGTYVGNGCTSGHGVCGMGRLSVRSTIATVVFMVSGIITVWLMRVLGGDL
;
A
#
# COMPACT_ATOMS: atom_id res chain seq x y z
N MET A 1 3.96 5.42 21.48
CA MET A 1 5.39 5.11 21.34
C MET A 1 5.68 3.61 21.19
N VAL A 2 5.25 2.72 22.10
CA VAL A 2 5.49 1.26 21.90
C VAL A 2 4.69 0.69 20.73
N ASN A 3 3.49 1.22 20.47
CA ASN A 3 2.61 0.72 19.40
C ASN A 3 3.13 1.01 17.99
N GLU A 4 3.78 2.16 17.72
CA GLU A 4 4.30 2.46 16.37
C GLU A 4 5.48 1.54 16.01
N PHE A 5 6.39 1.30 16.97
CA PHE A 5 7.50 0.37 16.79
C PHE A 5 7.00 -1.07 16.62
N ALA A 6 6.03 -1.51 17.42
CA ALA A 6 5.43 -2.83 17.27
C ALA A 6 4.76 -3.00 15.89
N GLY A 7 4.02 -1.99 15.42
CA GLY A 7 3.42 -2.00 14.09
C GLY A 7 4.46 -2.06 12.97
N GLY A 8 5.53 -1.25 13.06
CA GLY A 8 6.64 -1.27 12.11
C GLY A 8 7.37 -2.63 12.09
N ALA A 9 7.61 -3.22 13.25
CA ALA A 9 8.22 -4.54 13.38
C ALA A 9 7.33 -5.63 12.77
N LEU A 10 6.01 -5.57 12.98
CA LEU A 10 5.06 -6.50 12.37
C LEU A 10 5.03 -6.41 10.85
N ILE A 11 5.01 -5.18 10.28
CA ILE A 11 5.07 -4.97 8.82
C ILE A 11 6.39 -5.50 8.25
N GLY A 12 7.51 -5.20 8.92
CA GLY A 12 8.84 -5.67 8.53
C GLY A 12 8.96 -7.20 8.57
N LEU A 13 8.47 -7.84 9.63
CA LEU A 13 8.42 -9.30 9.75
C LEU A 13 7.54 -9.92 8.68
N ALA A 14 6.35 -9.37 8.43
CA ALA A 14 5.45 -9.87 7.38
C ALA A 14 6.09 -9.76 5.99
N ALA A 15 6.72 -8.63 5.67
CA ALA A 15 7.44 -8.45 4.40
C ALA A 15 8.65 -9.40 4.28
N GLY A 16 9.39 -9.60 5.36
CA GLY A 16 10.53 -10.52 5.44
C GLY A 16 10.12 -11.99 5.27
N LEU A 17 9.05 -12.43 5.96
CA LEU A 17 8.46 -13.77 5.83
C LEU A 17 8.02 -14.05 4.39
N LEU A 18 7.43 -13.06 3.73
CA LEU A 18 6.95 -13.20 2.36
C LEU A 18 8.12 -13.29 1.36
N TRP A 19 9.18 -12.52 1.63
CA TRP A 19 10.40 -12.56 0.83
C TRP A 19 11.20 -13.85 1.05
N LEU A 20 11.37 -14.33 2.29
CA LEU A 20 12.11 -15.54 2.61
C LEU A 20 11.34 -16.82 2.29
N GLY A 21 10.02 -16.82 2.46
CA GLY A 21 9.18 -17.99 2.22
C GLY A 21 8.89 -18.22 0.73
N ILE A 22 8.49 -17.17 0.01
CA ILE A 22 7.99 -17.27 -1.37
C ILE A 22 8.95 -16.63 -2.39
N GLY A 23 10.02 -15.95 -1.93
CA GLY A 23 10.96 -15.24 -2.81
C GLY A 23 10.37 -13.96 -3.41
N ARG A 24 9.20 -13.51 -2.94
CA ARG A 24 8.43 -12.42 -3.56
C ARG A 24 8.43 -11.15 -2.72
N ILE A 25 8.34 -10.03 -3.41
CA ILE A 25 8.34 -8.68 -2.82
C ILE A 25 6.89 -8.27 -2.53
N SER A 26 6.60 -7.81 -1.32
CA SER A 26 5.25 -7.36 -0.94
C SER A 26 4.90 -6.00 -1.55
N GLY A 27 4.48 -6.00 -2.81
CA GLY A 27 3.94 -4.82 -3.50
C GLY A 27 2.49 -5.05 -3.92
N MET A 28 1.58 -4.14 -3.56
CA MET A 28 0.16 -4.24 -3.95
C MET A 28 -0.04 -4.34 -5.47
N THR A 29 0.74 -3.60 -6.26
CA THR A 29 0.70 -3.70 -7.73
C THR A 29 1.09 -5.09 -8.23
N GLY A 30 2.05 -5.75 -7.57
CA GLY A 30 2.48 -7.11 -7.91
C GLY A 30 1.46 -8.19 -7.51
N VAL A 31 0.75 -7.97 -6.39
CA VAL A 31 -0.36 -8.83 -5.96
C VAL A 31 -1.54 -8.71 -6.91
N LEU A 32 -1.91 -7.47 -7.26
CA LEU A 32 -3.02 -7.19 -8.17
C LEU A 32 -2.72 -7.73 -9.58
N SER A 33 -1.51 -7.49 -10.10
CA SER A 33 -1.10 -8.02 -11.41
C SER A 33 -1.07 -9.55 -11.44
N SER A 34 -0.72 -10.20 -10.33
CA SER A 34 -0.75 -11.67 -10.23
C SER A 34 -2.16 -12.24 -10.17
N LEU A 35 -3.15 -11.43 -9.77
CA LEU A 35 -4.57 -11.79 -9.82
C LEU A 35 -5.14 -11.63 -11.24
N PHE A 36 -4.72 -10.59 -11.97
CA PHE A 36 -5.22 -10.25 -13.31
C PHE A 36 -4.51 -10.97 -14.46
N LEU A 37 -3.20 -11.27 -14.37
CA LEU A 37 -2.39 -11.82 -15.47
C LEU A 37 -2.34 -13.37 -15.57
N LEU A 38 -3.34 -14.08 -15.04
CA LEU A 38 -3.67 -15.49 -15.39
C LEU A 38 -2.46 -16.47 -15.52
N ARG A 39 -1.56 -16.50 -14.54
CA ARG A 39 -0.54 -17.57 -14.43
C ARG A 39 -0.79 -18.40 -13.16
N GLU A 40 -1.48 -19.52 -13.35
CA GLU A 40 -2.01 -20.45 -12.32
C GLU A 40 -1.10 -20.67 -11.09
N THR A 41 0.20 -20.89 -11.30
CA THR A 41 1.17 -21.12 -10.21
C THR A 41 1.30 -19.96 -9.21
N GLN A 42 0.99 -18.72 -9.61
CA GLN A 42 1.26 -17.52 -8.80
C GLN A 42 -0.01 -16.88 -8.22
N ARG A 43 -1.19 -17.42 -8.53
CA ARG A 43 -2.45 -16.86 -8.07
C ARG A 43 -2.74 -17.16 -6.59
N HIS A 44 -2.34 -18.33 -6.10
CA HIS A 44 -2.60 -18.77 -4.73
C HIS A 44 -2.02 -17.82 -3.67
N TRP A 45 -0.74 -17.44 -3.78
CA TRP A 45 -0.12 -16.51 -2.83
C TRP A 45 -0.81 -15.13 -2.84
N ALA A 46 -1.16 -14.61 -4.02
CA ALA A 46 -1.82 -13.32 -4.15
C ALA A 46 -3.22 -13.33 -3.50
N ILE A 47 -3.98 -14.42 -3.66
CA ILE A 47 -5.26 -14.62 -3.00
C ILE A 47 -5.09 -14.67 -1.48
N PHE A 48 -4.20 -15.52 -0.94
CA PHE A 48 -3.98 -15.60 0.51
C PHE A 48 -3.54 -14.25 1.11
N PHE A 49 -2.68 -13.51 0.41
CA PHE A 49 -2.25 -12.18 0.84
C PHE A 49 -3.41 -11.17 0.86
N LEU A 50 -4.20 -11.10 -0.22
CA LEU A 50 -5.38 -10.22 -0.27
C LEU A 50 -6.42 -10.58 0.77
N LEU A 51 -6.67 -11.86 0.96
CA LEU A 51 -7.64 -12.37 1.93
C LEU A 51 -7.19 -12.00 3.35
N GLY A 52 -5.91 -12.16 3.67
CA GLY A 52 -5.34 -11.67 4.93
C GLY A 52 -5.49 -10.16 5.12
N LEU A 53 -5.23 -9.36 4.08
CA LEU A 53 -5.39 -7.89 4.13
C LEU A 53 -6.84 -7.46 4.37
N VAL A 54 -7.80 -8.09 3.68
CA VAL A 54 -9.24 -7.78 3.80
C VAL A 54 -9.79 -8.25 5.14
N LEU A 55 -9.38 -9.42 5.63
CA LEU A 55 -9.82 -9.95 6.92
C LEU A 55 -9.17 -9.25 8.12
N ALA A 56 -8.04 -8.57 7.95
CA ALA A 56 -7.35 -7.90 9.05
C ALA A 56 -8.23 -6.89 9.79
N TYR A 57 -8.99 -6.05 9.07
CA TYR A 57 -9.84 -5.03 9.66
C TYR A 57 -11.03 -5.60 10.47
N PRO A 58 -11.90 -6.48 9.93
CA PRO A 58 -13.00 -7.04 10.72
C PRO A 58 -12.49 -7.88 11.90
N LEU A 59 -11.34 -8.56 11.74
CA LEU A 59 -10.72 -9.29 12.85
C LEU A 59 -10.25 -8.31 13.95
N PHE A 60 -9.69 -7.16 13.59
CA PHE A 60 -9.31 -6.12 14.53
C PHE A 60 -10.51 -5.52 15.28
N GLN A 61 -11.67 -5.40 14.61
CA GLN A 61 -12.91 -4.98 15.26
C GLN A 61 -13.43 -5.97 16.30
N LEU A 62 -13.24 -7.29 16.09
CA LEU A 62 -13.63 -8.32 17.07
C LEU A 62 -12.86 -8.21 18.40
N PHE A 63 -11.64 -7.67 18.37
CA PHE A 63 -10.86 -7.41 19.59
C PHE A 63 -11.29 -6.14 20.34
N GLY A 64 -12.31 -5.43 19.86
CA GLY A 64 -12.82 -4.21 20.50
C GLY A 64 -11.98 -2.96 20.24
N LEU A 65 -11.00 -3.02 19.34
CA LEU A 65 -10.23 -1.85 18.91
C LEU A 65 -10.92 -1.21 17.69
N ALA A 66 -11.74 -0.20 17.93
CA ALA A 66 -12.37 0.57 16.86
C ALA A 66 -11.41 1.65 16.35
N ALA A 67 -10.91 1.50 15.12
CA ALA A 67 -10.23 2.57 14.42
C ALA A 67 -11.29 3.46 13.73
N PRO A 68 -11.35 4.77 14.00
CA PRO A 68 -12.27 5.66 13.29
C PRO A 68 -11.85 5.74 11.82
N ILE A 69 -12.67 5.19 10.94
CA ILE A 69 -12.49 5.32 9.49
C ILE A 69 -13.24 6.56 9.03
N HIS A 70 -12.50 7.57 8.60
CA HIS A 70 -13.05 8.72 7.90
C HIS A 70 -12.87 8.48 6.39
N ILE A 71 -13.96 8.13 5.71
CA ILE A 71 -14.01 8.05 4.25
C ILE A 71 -14.78 9.27 3.75
N THR A 72 -14.19 9.98 2.79
CA THR A 72 -14.89 11.05 2.08
C THR A 72 -16.09 10.49 1.32
N SER A 73 -17.23 11.15 1.40
CA SER A 73 -18.45 10.74 0.69
C SER A 73 -18.43 11.11 -0.81
N ASN A 74 -17.39 11.79 -1.27
CA ASN A 74 -17.27 12.25 -2.65
C ASN A 74 -16.79 11.12 -3.59
N VAL A 75 -17.75 10.34 -4.10
CA VAL A 75 -17.48 9.21 -5.03
C VAL A 75 -16.72 9.65 -6.29
N PRO A 76 -17.06 10.77 -6.97
CA PRO A 76 -16.28 11.26 -8.11
C PRO A 76 -14.80 11.48 -7.78
N LEU A 77 -14.51 12.09 -6.62
CA LEU A 77 -13.14 12.30 -6.16
C LEU A 77 -12.39 10.98 -5.97
N LEU A 78 -13.04 9.98 -5.37
CA LEU A 78 -12.45 8.65 -5.15
C LEU A 78 -12.12 7.95 -6.47
N ILE A 79 -13.00 8.02 -7.48
CA ILE A 79 -12.77 7.43 -8.79
C ILE A 79 -11.58 8.09 -9.49
N VAL A 80 -11.56 9.43 -9.51
CA VAL A 80 -10.48 10.20 -10.15
C VAL A 80 -9.15 9.94 -9.43
N ALA A 81 -9.12 10.01 -8.10
CA ALA A 81 -7.93 9.72 -7.30
C ALA A 81 -7.42 8.30 -7.53
N GLY A 82 -8.32 7.31 -7.55
CA GLY A 82 -7.97 5.92 -7.83
C GLY A 82 -7.34 5.72 -9.21
N LEU A 83 -7.87 6.40 -10.25
CA LEU A 83 -7.32 6.34 -11.60
C LEU A 83 -5.91 6.96 -11.68
N PHE A 84 -5.71 8.14 -11.07
CA PHE A 84 -4.40 8.79 -11.01
C PHE A 84 -3.37 7.94 -10.26
N VAL A 85 -3.74 7.35 -9.11
CA VAL A 85 -2.87 6.45 -8.35
C VAL A 85 -2.56 5.20 -9.16
N GLY A 86 -3.55 4.58 -9.80
CA GLY A 86 -3.37 3.42 -10.66
C GLY A 86 -2.38 3.70 -11.79
N PHE A 87 -2.60 4.77 -12.54
CA PHE A 87 -1.71 5.22 -13.62
C PHE A 87 -0.30 5.53 -13.10
N GLY A 88 -0.18 6.23 -11.97
CA GLY A 88 1.10 6.57 -11.35
C GLY A 88 1.90 5.33 -10.95
N THR A 89 1.25 4.32 -10.36
CA THR A 89 1.93 3.05 -10.00
C THR A 89 2.35 2.23 -11.21
N TYR A 90 1.63 2.34 -12.33
CA TYR A 90 2.00 1.71 -13.59
C TYR A 90 3.26 2.37 -14.19
N VAL A 91 3.28 3.70 -14.31
CA VAL A 91 4.44 4.45 -14.82
C VAL A 91 5.65 4.31 -13.89
N GLY A 92 5.43 4.29 -12.58
CA GLY A 92 6.46 4.07 -11.57
C GLY A 92 7.00 2.64 -11.49
N ASN A 93 6.41 1.70 -12.25
CA ASN A 93 6.70 0.27 -12.21
C ASN A 93 6.67 -0.33 -10.78
N GLY A 94 5.74 0.16 -9.95
CA GLY A 94 5.61 -0.24 -8.56
C GLY A 94 4.76 0.73 -7.73
N CYS A 95 4.43 0.30 -6.52
CA CYS A 95 3.71 1.11 -5.52
C CYS A 95 4.61 1.48 -4.34
N THR A 96 4.10 2.34 -3.46
CA THR A 96 4.78 2.74 -2.23
C THR A 96 5.08 1.60 -1.28
N SER A 97 4.23 0.56 -1.19
CA SER A 97 4.55 -0.61 -0.34
C SER A 97 5.75 -1.40 -0.88
N GLY A 98 5.84 -1.55 -2.21
CA GLY A 98 6.96 -2.25 -2.86
C GLY A 98 8.26 -1.43 -2.85
N HIS A 99 8.20 -0.15 -3.21
CA HIS A 99 9.36 0.74 -3.24
C HIS A 99 9.79 1.21 -1.85
N GLY A 100 8.82 1.56 -1.02
CA GLY A 100 9.04 2.08 0.33
C GLY A 100 9.48 0.97 1.28
N VAL A 101 8.62 0.00 1.56
CA VAL A 101 8.91 -1.02 2.59
C VAL A 101 10.03 -1.95 2.13
N CYS A 102 9.84 -2.66 1.01
CA CYS A 102 10.82 -3.65 0.56
C CYS A 102 12.01 -3.04 -0.19
N GLY A 103 11.80 -1.97 -0.95
CA GLY A 103 12.83 -1.37 -1.80
C GLY A 103 13.83 -0.52 -1.02
N MET A 104 13.38 0.25 -0.02
CA MET A 104 14.30 0.93 0.90
C MET A 104 15.02 -0.06 1.82
N GLY A 105 14.34 -1.15 2.24
CA GLY A 105 14.96 -2.24 3.00
C GLY A 105 16.11 -2.95 2.25
N ARG A 106 16.15 -2.89 0.92
CA ARG A 106 17.25 -3.38 0.07
C ARG A 106 18.27 -2.30 -0.30
N LEU A 107 18.26 -1.13 0.34
CA LEU A 107 19.19 -0.02 0.12
C LEU A 107 19.25 0.46 -1.35
N SER A 108 18.13 0.36 -2.09
CA SER A 108 18.08 0.79 -3.48
C SER A 108 17.88 2.31 -3.60
N VAL A 109 18.85 3.00 -4.20
CA VAL A 109 18.79 4.44 -4.47
C VAL A 109 17.58 4.80 -5.34
N ARG A 110 17.32 4.03 -6.40
CA ARG A 110 16.16 4.22 -7.28
C ARG A 110 14.84 4.18 -6.49
N SER A 111 14.74 3.24 -5.55
CA SER A 111 13.54 3.06 -4.74
C SER A 111 13.33 4.20 -3.74
N THR A 112 14.43 4.69 -3.17
CA THR A 112 14.43 5.83 -2.26
C THR A 112 13.93 7.08 -2.99
N ILE A 113 14.47 7.36 -4.18
CA ILE A 113 14.04 8.50 -4.99
C ILE A 113 12.55 8.40 -5.36
N ALA A 114 12.08 7.22 -5.80
CA ALA A 114 10.67 7.01 -6.13
C ALA A 114 9.75 7.27 -4.91
N THR A 115 10.17 6.84 -3.72
CA THR A 115 9.40 7.04 -2.48
C THR A 115 9.37 8.51 -2.07
N VAL A 116 10.51 9.22 -2.19
CA VAL A 116 10.58 10.66 -1.90
C VAL A 116 9.69 11.45 -2.85
N VAL A 117 9.76 11.19 -4.16
CA VAL A 117 8.92 11.87 -5.16
C VAL A 117 7.44 11.63 -4.88
N PHE A 118 7.05 10.41 -4.54
CA PHE A 118 5.67 10.09 -4.16
C PHE A 118 5.21 10.84 -2.90
N MET A 119 6.04 10.90 -1.87
CA MET A 119 5.70 11.61 -0.63
C MET A 119 5.57 13.12 -0.88
N VAL A 120 6.49 13.70 -1.64
CA VAL A 120 6.46 15.12 -2.01
C VAL A 120 5.20 15.44 -2.82
N SER A 121 4.85 14.63 -3.82
CA SER A 121 3.64 14.85 -4.61
C SER A 121 2.38 14.71 -3.76
N GLY A 122 2.32 13.76 -2.82
CA GLY A 122 1.22 13.63 -1.87
C GLY A 122 1.06 14.85 -0.96
N ILE A 123 2.16 15.35 -0.41
CA ILE A 123 2.18 16.59 0.41
C ILE A 123 1.66 17.77 -0.40
N ILE A 124 2.16 17.96 -1.63
CA ILE A 124 1.71 19.04 -2.52
C ILE A 124 0.23 18.90 -2.84
N THR A 125 -0.25 17.68 -3.13
CA THR A 125 -1.66 17.42 -3.45
C THR A 125 -2.58 17.78 -2.29
N VAL A 126 -2.24 17.36 -1.07
CA VAL A 126 -3.02 17.68 0.13
C VAL A 126 -2.99 19.19 0.41
N TRP A 127 -1.82 19.82 0.28
CA TRP A 127 -1.69 21.27 0.44
C TRP A 127 -2.58 22.03 -0.56
N LEU A 128 -2.54 21.63 -1.83
CA LEU A 128 -3.33 22.25 -2.89
C LEU A 128 -4.83 22.07 -2.65
N MET A 129 -5.27 20.86 -2.30
CA MET A 129 -6.68 20.58 -2.01
C MET A 129 -7.18 21.41 -0.82
N ARG A 130 -6.38 21.55 0.24
CA ARG A 130 -6.71 22.40 1.40
C ARG A 130 -6.81 23.88 1.04
N VAL A 131 -5.89 24.39 0.22
CA VAL A 131 -5.90 25.80 -0.23
C VAL A 131 -7.08 26.10 -1.16
N LEU A 132 -7.48 25.14 -1.99
CA LEU A 132 -8.62 25.27 -2.91
C LEU A 132 -9.99 25.10 -2.24
N GLY A 133 -10.05 24.96 -0.91
CA GLY A 133 -11.30 24.78 -0.17
C GLY A 133 -11.92 23.38 -0.30
N GLY A 134 -11.12 22.38 -0.66
CA GLY A 134 -11.54 20.99 -0.61
C GLY A 134 -11.62 20.50 0.82
N ASP A 135 -12.84 20.38 1.35
CA ASP A 135 -13.11 19.68 2.60
C ASP A 135 -12.91 18.17 2.36
N LEU A 136 -11.72 17.68 2.71
CA LEU A 136 -11.37 16.25 2.75
C LEU A 136 -11.68 15.65 4.13
#